data_AF-A0A2V9RBG3-F1
#
_entry.id   AF-A0A2V9RBG3-F1
#
_cell.length_a   1.000
_cell.length_b   1.000
_cell.length_c   1.000
_cell.angle_alpha   90.00
_cell.angle_beta   90.00
_cell.angle_gamma   90.00
#
_symmetry.space_group_name_H-M   'P 1'
#
loop_
_entity.id
_entity.type
_entity.pdbx_description
1 polymer ?
#
loop_
_entity_poly.entity_id
_entity_poly.type
_entity_poly.pdbx_seq_one_letter_code
_entity_poly.pdbx_strand_id
1 'polypeptide(L)'
;MIPEARTKFSFPCTLLATMQPTTLLKRNLAHYWRIHLIVILGVATAVAVLAGALLVGDSVRGSLRELVLLRLGKADQVITLSGYCREQLADELQSQSRFTADFRAICPMIALEGFVTHQESGRRASNVQVYGVDERFWKLHKIDQAHAAPKQREVLVSPGLARELASKKGDSLLLRLEKPSAIPAESLHGRKEDSGRTIRLTVREVLGKSGEFSLRPQQGDVRTVIVSLQRLQKELEKEGKVNTLLVSERSPSPEGNASRESLEKLIRETFRLEDLGIKLRILEKDQGLALESESALLNEAVAETARATAGRMGLQVSSVLTYLANAIHSGRHEIPYSLVTALDPNTYEKLLRGKPGWTGKDRHAVSFVTNSPHPQPLSHTDVEEGQKPREGERFENNASSHLVATDSSLPPILLNDWAARDLGVQPGAVVSLEYYVWESVGRLVTQTAKFRLEAVLPIRGLAADRDLVPEYPGITGSESLSDWDPPFPMDLGRIR
;
A
#
# COMPACT_ATOMS: atom_id res chain seq x y z
N MET A 1 123.38 -33.88 -0.73
CA MET A 1 124.21 -33.00 -1.59
C MET A 1 123.34 -32.47 -2.73
N ILE A 2 123.72 -31.30 -3.25
CA ILE A 2 123.12 -30.48 -4.34
C ILE A 2 123.38 -31.15 -5.72
N PRO A 3 122.79 -30.77 -6.90
CA PRO A 3 121.63 -29.91 -7.26
C PRO A 3 120.42 -30.80 -7.69
N GLU A 4 119.45 -30.50 -8.56
CA GLU A 4 119.06 -29.35 -9.44
C GLU A 4 117.52 -29.38 -9.67
N ALA A 5 116.93 -28.35 -10.30
CA ALA A 5 115.59 -28.44 -10.89
C ALA A 5 115.38 -27.47 -12.08
N ARG A 6 115.02 -28.02 -13.26
CA ARG A 6 114.68 -27.22 -14.45
C ARG A 6 113.27 -26.65 -14.39
N THR A 7 113.14 -25.39 -14.81
CA THR A 7 111.87 -24.69 -15.03
C THR A 7 111.53 -24.60 -16.53
N LYS A 8 110.26 -24.81 -16.88
CA LYS A 8 109.33 -23.74 -17.32
C LYS A 8 107.95 -24.31 -17.68
N PHE A 9 106.91 -23.61 -17.26
CA PHE A 9 105.51 -24.02 -17.38
C PHE A 9 104.92 -23.73 -18.77
N SER A 10 103.95 -24.56 -19.17
CA SER A 10 103.01 -24.26 -20.27
C SER A 10 101.67 -23.78 -19.69
N PHE A 11 100.96 -22.93 -20.44
CA PHE A 11 99.68 -22.34 -20.02
C PHE A 11 98.53 -23.37 -20.04
N PRO A 12 97.68 -23.44 -19.00
CA PRO A 12 96.36 -24.06 -19.10
C PRO A 12 95.29 -23.01 -19.50
N CYS A 13 94.48 -23.37 -20.50
CA CYS A 13 93.33 -22.58 -20.94
C CYS A 13 92.17 -22.70 -19.94
N THR A 14 91.64 -21.58 -19.46
CA THR A 14 90.57 -21.56 -18.44
C THR A 14 89.20 -21.85 -19.07
N LEU A 15 88.62 -23.00 -18.77
CA LEU A 15 87.28 -23.40 -19.21
C LEU A 15 86.19 -22.47 -18.64
N LEU A 16 85.47 -21.77 -19.52
CA LEU A 16 84.21 -21.10 -19.19
C LEU A 16 83.12 -22.14 -18.91
N ALA A 17 82.83 -22.39 -17.63
CA ALA A 17 81.76 -23.28 -17.21
C ALA A 17 80.38 -22.64 -17.47
N THR A 18 79.63 -23.19 -18.43
CA THR A 18 78.23 -22.82 -18.69
C THR A 18 77.34 -23.26 -17.52
N MET A 19 77.10 -22.35 -16.57
CA MET A 19 76.18 -22.60 -15.46
C MET A 19 74.76 -22.90 -15.97
N GLN A 20 74.26 -24.10 -15.71
CA GLN A 20 72.88 -24.43 -16.02
C GLN A 20 71.91 -23.61 -15.15
N PRO A 21 70.90 -22.95 -15.74
CA PRO A 21 70.04 -22.00 -15.02
C PRO A 21 69.24 -22.66 -13.90
N THR A 22 68.91 -23.94 -14.02
CA THR A 22 68.25 -24.75 -12.99
C THR A 22 69.10 -24.92 -11.73
N THR A 23 70.43 -25.05 -11.87
CA THR A 23 71.38 -25.17 -10.75
C THR A 23 71.56 -23.83 -10.04
N LEU A 24 71.57 -22.72 -10.79
CA LEU A 24 71.53 -21.37 -10.24
C LEU A 24 70.23 -21.11 -9.48
N LEU A 25 69.07 -21.46 -10.05
CA LEU A 25 67.76 -21.29 -9.41
C LEU A 25 67.68 -22.06 -8.09
N LYS A 26 68.09 -23.33 -8.06
CA LYS A 26 68.12 -24.15 -6.84
C LYS A 26 69.06 -23.58 -5.76
N ARG A 27 70.24 -23.09 -6.14
CA ARG A 27 71.16 -22.42 -5.21
C ARG A 27 70.62 -21.09 -4.69
N ASN A 28 69.93 -20.31 -5.52
CA ASN A 28 69.30 -19.05 -5.13
C ASN A 28 68.16 -19.31 -4.11
N LEU A 29 67.27 -20.25 -4.40
CA LEU A 29 66.20 -20.71 -3.50
C LEU A 29 66.74 -21.20 -2.16
N ALA A 30 67.85 -21.96 -2.15
CA ALA A 30 68.49 -22.44 -0.94
C ALA A 30 69.20 -21.32 -0.15
N HIS A 31 69.78 -20.33 -0.81
CA HIS A 31 70.47 -19.21 -0.16
C HIS A 31 69.47 -18.24 0.50
N TYR A 32 68.39 -17.88 -0.21
CA TYR A 32 67.35 -16.96 0.28
C TYR A 32 66.16 -17.69 0.92
N TRP A 33 66.34 -18.93 1.41
CA TRP A 33 65.27 -19.81 1.89
C TRP A 33 64.34 -19.16 2.91
N ARG A 34 64.85 -18.29 3.79
CA ARG A 34 64.06 -17.55 4.78
C ARG A 34 63.07 -16.58 4.15
N ILE A 35 63.47 -15.88 3.08
CA ILE A 35 62.62 -14.93 2.37
C ILE A 35 61.55 -15.70 1.58
N HIS A 36 61.93 -16.76 0.88
CA HIS A 36 60.97 -17.62 0.17
C HIS A 36 59.96 -18.26 1.13
N LEU A 37 60.38 -18.68 2.33
CA LEU A 37 59.48 -19.22 3.35
C LEU A 37 58.43 -18.19 3.80
N ILE A 38 58.84 -16.93 4.04
CA ILE A 38 57.92 -15.84 4.40
C ILE A 38 56.91 -15.58 3.27
N VAL A 39 57.38 -15.54 2.02
CA VAL A 39 56.50 -15.36 0.84
C VAL A 39 55.50 -16.52 0.71
N ILE A 40 55.95 -17.78 0.87
CA ILE A 40 55.09 -18.96 0.83
C ILE A 40 54.04 -18.91 1.95
N LEU A 41 54.42 -18.56 3.18
CA LEU A 41 53.48 -18.41 4.29
C LEU A 41 52.46 -17.28 4.07
N GLY A 42 52.89 -16.15 3.50
CA GLY A 42 52.01 -15.04 3.13
C GLY A 42 50.99 -15.44 2.06
N VAL A 43 51.45 -16.09 0.99
CA VAL A 43 50.57 -16.61 -0.08
C VAL A 43 49.62 -17.69 0.45
N ALA A 44 50.12 -18.64 1.26
CA ALA A 44 49.29 -19.68 1.87
C ALA A 44 48.19 -19.09 2.76
N THR A 45 48.52 -18.06 3.55
CA THR A 45 47.55 -17.34 4.38
C THR A 45 46.51 -16.61 3.53
N ALA A 46 46.92 -15.88 2.49
CA ALA A 46 46.00 -15.19 1.58
C ALA A 46 45.06 -16.16 0.87
N VAL A 47 45.58 -17.29 0.36
CA VAL A 47 44.77 -18.34 -0.29
C VAL A 47 43.82 -19.00 0.71
N ALA A 48 44.25 -19.28 1.94
CA ALA A 48 43.39 -19.85 2.97
C ALA A 48 42.24 -18.91 3.38
N VAL A 49 42.51 -17.60 3.49
CA VAL A 49 41.48 -16.58 3.78
C VAL A 49 40.49 -16.46 2.62
N LEU A 50 40.97 -16.41 1.37
CA LEU A 50 40.11 -16.35 0.18
C LEU A 50 39.23 -17.60 0.03
N ALA A 51 39.82 -18.79 0.19
CA ALA A 51 39.10 -20.06 0.14
C ALA A 51 38.08 -20.20 1.29
N GLY A 52 38.44 -19.77 2.51
CA GLY A 52 37.53 -19.74 3.65
C GLY A 52 36.34 -18.80 3.43
N ALA A 53 36.58 -17.59 2.91
CA ALA A 53 35.52 -16.63 2.58
C ALA A 53 34.57 -17.17 1.49
N LEU A 54 35.11 -17.81 0.45
CA LEU A 54 34.31 -18.46 -0.60
C LEU A 54 33.44 -19.60 -0.04
N LEU A 55 34.01 -20.49 0.77
CA LEU A 55 33.30 -21.64 1.34
C LEU A 55 32.20 -21.22 2.33
N VAL A 56 32.48 -20.23 3.19
CA VAL A 56 31.47 -19.64 4.09
C VAL A 56 30.37 -18.95 3.27
N GLY A 57 30.73 -18.19 2.24
CA GLY A 57 29.77 -17.52 1.36
C GLY A 57 28.81 -18.48 0.67
N ASP A 58 29.31 -19.59 0.12
CA ASP A 58 28.49 -20.60 -0.54
C ASP A 58 27.59 -21.37 0.44
N SER A 59 28.11 -21.71 1.64
CA SER A 59 27.32 -22.34 2.71
C SER A 59 26.18 -21.45 3.22
N VAL A 60 26.44 -20.16 3.44
CA VAL A 60 25.41 -19.18 3.84
C VAL A 60 24.40 -18.99 2.70
N ARG A 61 24.84 -18.94 1.44
CA ARG A 61 23.94 -18.82 0.28
C ARG A 61 23.05 -20.05 0.11
N GLY A 62 23.61 -21.25 0.28
CA GLY A 62 22.89 -22.52 0.22
C GLY A 62 21.84 -22.64 1.32
N SER A 63 22.21 -22.38 2.57
CA SER A 63 21.29 -22.44 3.72
C SER A 63 20.18 -21.38 3.65
N LEU A 64 20.48 -20.15 3.25
CA LEU A 64 19.45 -19.12 3.01
C LEU A 64 18.50 -19.52 1.88
N ARG A 65 19.00 -20.11 0.78
CA ARG A 65 18.18 -20.61 -0.32
C ARG A 65 17.26 -21.75 0.13
N GLU A 66 17.77 -22.71 0.89
CA GLU A 66 16.96 -23.83 1.40
C GLU A 66 15.86 -23.33 2.35
N LEU A 67 16.20 -22.41 3.27
CA LEU A 67 15.25 -21.77 4.18
C LEU A 67 14.14 -21.03 3.42
N VAL A 68 14.47 -20.25 2.38
CA VAL A 68 13.47 -19.55 1.55
C VAL A 68 12.58 -20.53 0.80
N LEU A 69 13.15 -21.58 0.20
CA LEU A 69 12.37 -22.61 -0.52
C LEU A 69 11.44 -23.40 0.41
N LEU A 70 11.86 -23.65 1.66
CA LEU A 70 11.01 -24.28 2.67
C LEU A 70 9.82 -23.37 3.05
N ARG A 71 10.05 -22.07 3.21
CA ARG A 71 9.05 -21.07 3.61
C ARG A 71 8.07 -20.67 2.49
N LEU A 72 8.46 -20.78 1.22
CA LEU A 72 7.55 -20.65 0.06
C LEU A 72 6.85 -21.98 -0.29
N GLY A 73 7.48 -23.11 0.04
CA GLY A 73 6.95 -24.46 -0.11
C GLY A 73 6.78 -24.93 -1.56
N LYS A 74 5.68 -24.51 -2.19
CA LYS A 74 5.30 -24.81 -3.58
C LYS A 74 4.62 -23.63 -4.29
N ALA A 75 4.62 -22.44 -3.68
CA ALA A 75 4.27 -21.22 -4.36
C ALA A 75 5.51 -20.76 -5.15
N ASP A 76 5.41 -20.76 -6.48
CA ASP A 76 6.47 -20.30 -7.38
C ASP A 76 6.24 -18.82 -7.76
N GLN A 77 4.97 -18.39 -7.87
CA GLN A 77 4.58 -16.98 -8.01
C GLN A 77 3.50 -16.59 -7.00
N VAL A 78 3.49 -15.30 -6.65
CA VAL A 78 2.57 -14.71 -5.66
C VAL A 78 2.01 -13.42 -6.25
N ILE A 79 0.69 -13.33 -6.34
CA ILE A 79 -0.04 -12.13 -6.78
C ILE A 79 -0.63 -11.49 -5.52
N THR A 80 -0.11 -10.32 -5.12
CA THR A 80 -0.63 -9.54 -3.99
C THR A 80 -1.41 -8.33 -4.50
N LEU A 81 -2.59 -8.09 -3.94
CA LEU A 81 -3.41 -6.93 -4.24
C LEU A 81 -3.35 -5.91 -3.10
N SER A 82 -3.38 -4.62 -3.45
CA SER A 82 -3.49 -3.52 -2.47
C SER A 82 -4.86 -3.48 -1.76
N GLY A 83 -5.86 -4.13 -2.36
CA GLY A 83 -7.20 -4.29 -1.82
C GLY A 83 -7.62 -5.77 -1.86
N TYR A 84 -8.88 -6.02 -2.18
CA TYR A 84 -9.45 -7.37 -2.27
C TYR A 84 -10.09 -7.60 -3.64
N CYS A 85 -9.74 -8.69 -4.32
CA CYS A 85 -10.43 -9.18 -5.51
C CYS A 85 -11.39 -10.33 -5.16
N ARG A 86 -12.14 -10.80 -6.16
CA ARG A 86 -13.06 -11.93 -6.03
C ARG A 86 -12.28 -13.23 -5.95
N GLU A 87 -12.70 -14.13 -5.06
CA GLU A 87 -12.12 -15.47 -4.92
C GLU A 87 -12.23 -16.28 -6.22
N GLN A 88 -13.33 -16.07 -6.96
CA GLN A 88 -13.64 -16.73 -8.23
C GLN A 88 -12.61 -16.46 -9.33
N LEU A 89 -11.83 -15.37 -9.25
CA LEU A 89 -10.75 -15.08 -10.20
C LEU A 89 -9.73 -16.24 -10.26
N ALA A 90 -9.50 -16.93 -9.13
CA ALA A 90 -8.63 -18.11 -9.11
C ALA A 90 -9.21 -19.26 -9.95
N ASP A 91 -10.52 -19.51 -9.85
CA ASP A 91 -11.19 -20.58 -10.57
C ASP A 91 -11.35 -20.23 -12.07
N GLU A 92 -11.63 -18.96 -12.39
CA GLU A 92 -11.63 -18.42 -13.76
C GLU A 92 -10.26 -18.60 -14.42
N LEU A 93 -9.17 -18.21 -13.74
CA LEU A 93 -7.80 -18.44 -14.22
C LEU A 93 -7.48 -19.94 -14.36
N GLN A 94 -7.84 -20.78 -13.38
CA GLN A 94 -7.55 -22.21 -13.41
C GLN A 94 -8.26 -22.94 -14.57
N SER A 95 -9.41 -22.42 -15.01
CA SER A 95 -10.15 -22.96 -16.15
C SER A 95 -9.50 -22.71 -17.52
N GLN A 96 -8.57 -21.74 -17.62
CA GLN A 96 -7.94 -21.38 -18.88
C GLN A 96 -6.97 -22.46 -19.36
N SER A 97 -7.09 -22.87 -20.62
CA SER A 97 -6.21 -23.89 -21.22
C SER A 97 -4.72 -23.51 -21.13
N ARG A 98 -4.38 -22.26 -21.44
CA ARG A 98 -3.03 -21.70 -21.28
C ARG A 98 -2.55 -21.73 -19.82
N PHE A 99 -3.43 -21.49 -18.83
CA PHE A 99 -3.05 -21.65 -17.42
C PHE A 99 -2.69 -23.11 -17.13
N THR A 100 -3.53 -24.06 -17.55
CA THR A 100 -3.29 -25.49 -17.27
C THR A 100 -2.05 -26.06 -17.97
N ALA A 101 -1.53 -25.40 -19.02
CA ALA A 101 -0.32 -25.80 -19.75
C ALA A 101 0.96 -25.44 -18.98
N ASP A 102 1.05 -24.21 -18.45
CA ASP A 102 2.26 -23.70 -17.77
C ASP A 102 2.21 -23.96 -16.25
N PHE A 103 1.02 -23.89 -15.66
CA PHE A 103 0.79 -23.92 -14.21
C PHE A 103 0.09 -25.20 -13.75
N ARG A 104 0.33 -25.57 -12.49
CA ARG A 104 -0.25 -26.75 -11.84
C ARG A 104 -1.51 -26.41 -11.06
N ALA A 105 -1.46 -25.36 -10.25
CA ALA A 105 -2.54 -24.97 -9.35
C ALA A 105 -2.41 -23.51 -8.93
N ILE A 106 -3.55 -22.90 -8.62
CA ILE A 106 -3.69 -21.58 -8.00
C ILE A 106 -4.47 -21.72 -6.69
N CYS A 107 -4.13 -20.91 -5.69
CA CYS A 107 -4.79 -20.89 -4.39
C CYS A 107 -5.11 -19.44 -4.00
N PRO A 108 -6.40 -19.07 -3.92
CA PRO A 108 -6.80 -17.80 -3.34
C PRO A 108 -6.68 -17.86 -1.81
N MET A 109 -6.20 -16.79 -1.18
CA MET A 109 -6.08 -16.69 0.27
C MET A 109 -6.15 -15.25 0.75
N ILE A 110 -6.44 -15.07 2.05
CA ILE A 110 -6.24 -13.80 2.73
C ILE A 110 -4.92 -13.88 3.49
N ALA A 111 -4.02 -12.92 3.25
CA ALA A 111 -2.78 -12.72 3.98
C ALA A 111 -2.75 -11.32 4.59
N LEU A 112 -2.62 -11.25 5.92
CA LEU A 112 -2.55 -10.00 6.68
C LEU A 112 -1.76 -10.19 7.97
N GLU A 113 -1.54 -9.11 8.73
CA GLU A 113 -0.90 -9.16 10.04
C GLU A 113 -1.90 -8.98 11.18
N GLY A 114 -1.58 -9.54 12.34
CA GLY A 114 -2.39 -9.41 13.53
C GLY A 114 -1.61 -9.63 14.82
N PHE A 115 -2.36 -9.56 15.92
CA PHE A 115 -1.87 -9.75 17.28
C PHE A 115 -2.55 -10.97 17.88
N VAL A 116 -1.80 -11.83 18.56
CA VAL A 116 -2.36 -13.03 19.20
C VAL A 116 -2.12 -12.95 20.70
N THR A 117 -3.17 -13.14 21.48
CA THR A 117 -3.10 -13.31 22.95
C THR A 117 -3.51 -14.71 23.33
N HIS A 118 -2.69 -15.42 24.09
CA HIS A 118 -3.08 -16.68 24.72
C HIS A 118 -4.01 -16.39 25.91
N GLN A 119 -5.23 -16.95 25.87
CA GLN A 119 -6.32 -16.48 26.75
C GLN A 119 -6.06 -16.75 28.23
N GLU A 120 -5.46 -17.90 28.57
CA GLU A 120 -5.27 -18.31 29.97
C GLU A 120 -4.02 -17.69 30.61
N SER A 121 -2.91 -17.64 29.87
CA SER A 121 -1.63 -17.12 30.39
C SER A 121 -1.44 -15.61 30.17
N GLY A 122 -2.32 -14.96 29.40
CA GLY A 122 -2.23 -13.55 29.03
C GLY A 122 -1.05 -13.18 28.12
N ARG A 123 -0.19 -14.14 27.75
CA ARG A 123 0.97 -13.93 26.87
C ARG A 123 0.53 -13.43 25.50
N ARG A 124 1.31 -12.53 24.91
CA ARG A 124 0.98 -11.86 23.64
C ARG A 124 2.13 -11.99 22.66
N ALA A 125 1.79 -12.10 21.38
CA ALA A 125 2.69 -12.01 20.24
C ALA A 125 2.16 -10.95 19.26
N SER A 126 3.04 -10.09 18.77
CA SER A 126 2.77 -9.09 17.73
C SER A 126 3.40 -9.48 16.39
N ASN A 127 2.98 -8.81 15.32
CA ASN A 127 3.47 -9.04 13.94
C ASN A 127 3.32 -10.51 13.53
N VAL A 128 2.20 -11.12 13.91
CA VAL A 128 1.84 -12.49 13.55
C VAL A 128 1.25 -12.49 12.16
N GLN A 129 1.78 -13.31 11.25
CA GLN A 129 1.19 -13.52 9.94
C GLN A 129 -0.10 -14.32 10.09
N VAL A 130 -1.17 -13.84 9.46
CA VAL A 130 -2.50 -14.46 9.50
C VAL A 130 -2.86 -14.90 8.09
N TYR A 131 -3.06 -16.20 7.93
CA TYR A 131 -3.42 -16.81 6.65
C TYR A 131 -4.80 -17.45 6.72
N GLY A 132 -5.78 -16.84 6.05
CA GLY A 132 -7.08 -17.44 5.79
C GLY A 132 -6.98 -18.32 4.54
N VAL A 133 -7.10 -19.64 4.73
CA VAL A 133 -6.92 -20.63 3.64
C VAL A 133 -8.06 -21.63 3.61
N ASP A 134 -8.16 -22.34 2.48
CA ASP A 134 -9.10 -23.44 2.24
C ASP A 134 -8.35 -24.72 1.83
N GLU A 135 -9.01 -25.67 1.17
CA GLU A 135 -8.39 -26.89 0.66
C GLU A 135 -7.38 -26.67 -0.49
N ARG A 136 -7.51 -25.60 -1.27
CA ARG A 136 -6.63 -25.31 -2.43
C ARG A 136 -5.19 -25.07 -1.96
N PHE A 137 -5.01 -24.49 -0.78
CA PHE A 137 -3.69 -24.30 -0.15
C PHE A 137 -2.96 -25.63 0.09
N TRP A 138 -3.61 -26.58 0.76
CA TRP A 138 -3.02 -27.89 1.08
C TRP A 138 -2.77 -28.72 -0.19
N LYS A 139 -3.68 -28.63 -1.18
CA LYS A 139 -3.52 -29.26 -2.50
C LYS A 139 -2.33 -28.68 -3.28
N LEU A 140 -2.15 -27.36 -3.28
CA LEU A 140 -1.01 -26.68 -3.92
C LEU A 140 0.32 -27.09 -3.28
N HIS A 141 0.38 -27.13 -1.95
CA HIS A 141 1.58 -27.56 -1.21
C HIS A 141 1.81 -29.09 -1.18
N LYS A 142 0.87 -29.89 -1.70
CA LYS A 142 0.87 -31.36 -1.67
C LYS A 142 1.01 -31.94 -0.25
N ILE A 143 0.32 -31.33 0.71
CA ILE A 143 0.29 -31.79 2.11
C ILE A 143 -0.92 -32.72 2.27
N ASP A 144 -0.73 -33.87 2.91
CA ASP A 144 -1.80 -34.85 3.14
C ASP A 144 -3.00 -34.27 3.89
N GLN A 145 -4.20 -34.72 3.50
CA GLN A 145 -5.49 -34.27 4.03
C GLN A 145 -5.69 -34.49 5.54
N ALA A 146 -4.78 -35.17 6.23
CA ALA A 146 -4.72 -35.17 7.69
C ALA A 146 -4.62 -33.73 8.27
N HIS A 147 -4.03 -32.80 7.51
CA HIS A 147 -3.97 -31.36 7.81
C HIS A 147 -5.13 -30.58 7.16
N ALA A 148 -6.30 -31.22 6.96
CA ALA A 148 -7.48 -30.59 6.35
C ALA A 148 -7.76 -29.19 6.92
N ALA A 149 -8.20 -28.27 6.05
CA ALA A 149 -8.37 -26.86 6.37
C ALA A 149 -9.07 -26.65 7.73
N PRO A 150 -8.54 -25.75 8.60
CA PRO A 150 -9.07 -25.58 9.94
C PRO A 150 -10.55 -25.20 9.89
N LYS A 151 -11.36 -25.83 10.74
CA LYS A 151 -12.79 -25.50 10.85
C LYS A 151 -12.98 -24.07 11.39
N GLN A 152 -14.20 -23.54 11.31
CA GLN A 152 -14.51 -22.13 11.63
C GLN A 152 -14.06 -21.60 13.01
N ARG A 153 -13.69 -22.47 13.97
CA ARG A 153 -13.18 -22.10 15.30
C ARG A 153 -11.79 -22.67 15.60
N GLU A 154 -11.17 -23.35 14.64
CA GLU A 154 -9.84 -23.95 14.78
C GLU A 154 -8.76 -22.97 14.30
N VAL A 155 -7.58 -23.06 14.89
CA VAL A 155 -6.36 -22.42 14.39
C VAL A 155 -5.21 -23.42 14.39
N LEU A 156 -4.40 -23.37 13.33
CA LEU A 156 -3.12 -24.08 13.24
C LEU A 156 -2.01 -23.05 13.49
N VAL A 157 -1.04 -23.39 14.32
CA VAL A 157 -0.04 -22.45 14.85
C VAL A 157 1.36 -22.85 14.42
N SER A 158 2.22 -21.88 14.05
CA SER A 158 3.63 -22.17 13.73
C SER A 158 4.44 -22.57 14.97
N PRO A 159 5.56 -23.33 14.83
CA PRO A 159 6.42 -23.68 15.96
C PRO A 159 6.92 -22.45 16.75
N GLY A 160 7.32 -21.38 16.04
CA GLY A 160 7.82 -20.16 16.66
C GLY A 160 6.77 -19.46 17.52
N LEU A 161 5.55 -19.31 16.99
CA LEU A 161 4.45 -18.67 17.72
C LEU A 161 3.98 -19.51 18.91
N ALA A 162 3.94 -20.84 18.76
CA ALA A 162 3.60 -21.74 19.85
C ALA A 162 4.63 -21.69 21.00
N ARG A 163 5.94 -21.54 20.69
CA ARG A 163 6.99 -21.31 21.69
C ARG A 163 6.81 -19.98 22.42
N GLU A 164 6.59 -18.88 21.69
CA GLU A 164 6.42 -17.53 22.25
C GLU A 164 5.21 -17.47 23.23
N LEU A 165 4.06 -18.00 22.80
CA LEU A 165 2.83 -18.04 23.60
C LEU A 165 2.82 -19.17 24.65
N ALA A 166 3.75 -20.13 24.56
CA ALA A 166 3.72 -21.42 25.26
C ALA A 166 2.40 -22.20 25.09
N SER A 167 1.74 -22.05 23.94
CA SER A 167 0.46 -22.68 23.63
C SER A 167 0.59 -24.10 23.09
N LYS A 168 -0.43 -24.92 23.33
CA LYS A 168 -0.55 -26.34 22.98
C LYS A 168 -1.90 -26.61 22.32
N LYS A 169 -2.08 -27.83 21.82
CA LYS A 169 -3.36 -28.32 21.30
C LYS A 169 -4.45 -28.27 22.39
N GLY A 170 -5.58 -27.64 22.06
CA GLY A 170 -6.72 -27.41 22.96
C GLY A 170 -6.83 -25.98 23.48
N ASP A 171 -5.74 -25.22 23.46
CA ASP A 171 -5.68 -23.88 24.07
C ASP A 171 -6.55 -22.86 23.31
N SER A 172 -7.03 -21.84 24.03
CA SER A 172 -7.77 -20.71 23.43
C SER A 172 -6.85 -19.54 23.10
N LEU A 173 -6.84 -19.13 21.83
CA LEU A 173 -6.16 -17.95 21.34
C LEU A 173 -7.18 -16.86 20.97
N LEU A 174 -6.85 -15.62 21.31
CA LEU A 174 -7.56 -14.41 20.89
C LEU A 174 -6.74 -13.76 19.77
N LEU A 175 -7.19 -13.93 18.54
CA LEU A 175 -6.60 -13.31 17.35
C LEU A 175 -7.26 -11.95 17.11
N ARG A 176 -6.52 -10.87 17.35
CA ARG A 176 -6.96 -9.50 17.07
C ARG A 176 -6.42 -9.06 15.72
N LEU A 177 -7.34 -8.72 14.82
CA LEU A 177 -7.06 -8.27 13.46
C LEU A 177 -7.41 -6.80 13.31
N GLU A 178 -6.57 -6.03 12.63
CA GLU A 178 -6.97 -4.70 12.16
C GLU A 178 -8.04 -4.88 11.08
N LYS A 179 -9.15 -4.13 11.17
CA LYS A 179 -10.22 -4.22 10.16
C LYS A 179 -9.69 -3.57 8.87
N PRO A 180 -9.67 -4.27 7.72
CA PRO A 180 -9.28 -3.69 6.45
C PRO A 180 -10.35 -2.68 6.01
N SER A 181 -10.17 -1.43 6.42
CA SER A 181 -11.02 -0.33 5.99
C SER A 181 -10.87 -0.15 4.49
N ALA A 182 -12.00 -0.05 3.77
CA ALA A 182 -11.99 0.18 2.34
C ALA A 182 -11.44 1.58 2.02
N ILE A 183 -11.72 2.54 2.89
CA ILE A 183 -11.07 3.85 2.90
C ILE A 183 -9.73 3.72 3.65
N PRO A 184 -8.59 4.14 3.08
CA PRO A 184 -7.30 4.09 3.78
C PRO A 184 -7.37 4.70 5.19
N ALA A 185 -6.60 4.17 6.14
CA ALA A 185 -6.47 4.79 7.47
C ALA A 185 -5.97 6.24 7.37
N GLU A 186 -5.24 6.56 6.31
CA GLU A 186 -4.77 7.90 5.91
C GLU A 186 -5.76 8.67 5.01
N SER A 187 -7.06 8.35 5.06
CA SER A 187 -8.13 9.05 4.31
C SER A 187 -9.29 9.39 5.23
N LEU A 188 -9.94 10.53 5.00
CA LEU A 188 -10.80 11.23 5.99
C LEU A 188 -11.95 10.38 6.52
N HIS A 189 -12.32 9.35 5.78
CA HIS A 189 -13.40 8.44 6.11
C HIS A 189 -12.89 7.06 6.61
N GLY A 190 -11.62 6.95 7.03
CA GLY A 190 -11.00 5.72 7.54
C GLY A 190 -11.01 5.63 9.07
N ARG A 191 -11.39 4.46 9.62
CA ARG A 191 -11.43 4.22 11.07
C ARG A 191 -10.05 4.05 11.69
N LYS A 192 -9.58 5.07 12.40
CA LYS A 192 -8.40 4.96 13.28
C LYS A 192 -8.71 4.23 14.60
N GLU A 193 -9.96 4.28 15.06
CA GLU A 193 -10.44 3.57 16.25
C GLU A 193 -11.20 2.27 15.93
N ASP A 194 -10.95 1.64 14.78
CA ASP A 194 -11.51 0.29 14.55
C ASP A 194 -10.88 -0.68 15.54
N SER A 195 -11.63 -0.98 16.62
CA SER A 195 -11.20 -1.87 17.69
C SER A 195 -11.02 -3.26 17.12
N GLY A 196 -9.78 -3.56 16.69
CA GLY A 196 -9.48 -4.71 15.84
C GLY A 196 -10.26 -5.98 16.21
N ARG A 197 -10.96 -6.54 15.22
CA ARG A 197 -11.86 -7.67 15.40
C ARG A 197 -11.12 -8.81 16.12
N THR A 198 -11.62 -9.17 17.30
CA THR A 198 -11.00 -10.18 18.15
C THR A 198 -11.73 -11.51 17.99
N ILE A 199 -11.10 -12.41 17.23
CA ILE A 199 -11.62 -13.74 16.92
C ILE A 199 -11.07 -14.73 17.97
N ARG A 200 -11.96 -15.37 18.74
CA ARG A 200 -11.57 -16.46 19.63
C ARG A 200 -11.47 -17.78 18.85
N LEU A 201 -10.30 -18.38 18.87
CA LEU A 201 -9.95 -19.61 18.15
C LEU A 201 -9.37 -20.65 19.12
N THR A 202 -9.49 -21.93 18.79
CA THR A 202 -8.94 -23.05 19.56
C THR A 202 -7.81 -23.71 18.77
N VAL A 203 -6.65 -23.88 19.40
CA VAL A 203 -5.48 -24.51 18.76
C VAL A 203 -5.78 -25.97 18.46
N ARG A 204 -5.92 -26.32 17.17
CA ARG A 204 -6.09 -27.72 16.75
C ARG A 204 -4.76 -28.47 16.81
N GLU A 205 -3.68 -27.83 16.39
CA GLU A 205 -2.33 -28.37 16.42
C GLU A 205 -1.28 -27.26 16.22
N VAL A 206 -0.04 -27.57 16.63
CA VAL A 206 1.15 -26.81 16.25
C VAL A 206 1.74 -27.54 15.03
N LEU A 207 1.84 -26.83 13.91
CA LEU A 207 2.33 -27.40 12.65
C LEU A 207 3.83 -27.67 12.72
N GLY A 208 4.31 -28.64 11.93
CA GLY A 208 5.73 -28.83 11.64
C GLY A 208 6.26 -27.82 10.62
N LYS A 209 7.11 -28.28 9.69
CA LYS A 209 7.69 -27.44 8.61
C LYS A 209 6.64 -26.64 7.83
N SER A 210 5.45 -27.20 7.61
CA SER A 210 4.33 -26.52 6.92
C SER A 210 3.82 -25.26 7.65
N GLY A 211 4.08 -25.14 8.96
CA GLY A 211 3.78 -23.96 9.77
C GLY A 211 4.78 -22.81 9.59
N GLU A 212 5.90 -23.05 8.91
CA GLU A 212 6.89 -22.02 8.59
C GLU A 212 6.60 -21.30 7.27
N PHE A 213 5.45 -21.55 6.64
CA PHE A 213 5.04 -20.80 5.45
C PHE A 213 5.06 -19.30 5.72
N SER A 214 5.74 -18.54 4.87
CA SER A 214 5.96 -17.09 5.02
C SER A 214 6.23 -16.45 3.67
N LEU A 215 5.36 -15.52 3.27
CA LEU A 215 5.56 -14.68 2.09
C LEU A 215 6.61 -13.57 2.30
N ARG A 216 7.01 -13.31 3.54
CA ARG A 216 7.99 -12.28 3.89
C ARG A 216 9.42 -12.84 3.96
N PRO A 217 10.43 -12.14 3.40
CA PRO A 217 11.83 -12.49 3.57
C PRO A 217 12.28 -12.12 5.00
N GLN A 218 12.25 -13.09 5.89
CA GLN A 218 12.72 -12.98 7.27
C GLN A 218 13.67 -14.13 7.60
N GLN A 219 14.63 -13.91 8.50
CA GLN A 219 15.57 -14.95 8.97
C GLN A 219 15.16 -15.57 10.32
N GLY A 220 14.41 -14.84 11.14
CA GLY A 220 13.94 -15.30 12.45
C GLY A 220 12.86 -16.39 12.39
N ASP A 221 12.37 -16.76 13.57
CA ASP A 221 11.24 -17.68 13.76
C ASP A 221 9.99 -17.15 13.05
N VAL A 222 9.39 -17.99 12.20
CA VAL A 222 8.13 -17.66 11.52
C VAL A 222 6.99 -17.74 12.53
N ARG A 223 6.23 -16.64 12.66
CA ARG A 223 5.09 -16.51 13.56
C ARG A 223 3.83 -16.40 12.75
N THR A 224 3.14 -17.53 12.61
CA THR A 224 2.02 -17.68 11.69
C THR A 224 0.85 -18.36 12.38
N VAL A 225 -0.36 -17.87 12.12
CA VAL A 225 -1.62 -18.58 12.36
C VAL A 225 -2.30 -18.87 11.03
N ILE A 226 -2.77 -20.10 10.86
CA ILE A 226 -3.57 -20.52 9.71
C ILE A 226 -5.00 -20.79 10.20
N VAL A 227 -5.96 -20.13 9.55
CA VAL A 227 -7.39 -20.12 9.91
C VAL A 227 -8.25 -20.37 8.68
N SER A 228 -9.54 -20.66 8.89
CA SER A 228 -10.50 -20.85 7.79
C SER A 228 -10.65 -19.56 6.97
N LEU A 229 -10.48 -19.66 5.65
CA LEU A 229 -10.74 -18.54 4.73
C LEU A 229 -12.16 -17.99 4.90
N GLN A 230 -13.17 -18.86 4.91
CA GLN A 230 -14.57 -18.46 5.11
C GLN A 230 -14.81 -17.74 6.45
N ARG A 231 -14.17 -18.20 7.53
CA ARG A 231 -14.28 -17.49 8.83
C ARG A 231 -13.65 -16.11 8.75
N LEU A 232 -12.46 -16.01 8.16
CA LEU A 232 -11.74 -14.75 8.06
C LEU A 232 -12.48 -13.75 7.18
N GLN A 233 -12.94 -14.17 6.00
CA GLN A 233 -13.80 -13.38 5.11
C GLN A 233 -15.02 -12.79 5.85
N LYS A 234 -15.73 -13.61 6.63
CA LYS A 234 -16.90 -13.15 7.39
C LYS A 234 -16.54 -12.13 8.48
N GLU A 235 -15.50 -12.38 9.26
CA GLU A 235 -15.07 -11.47 10.35
C GLU A 235 -14.52 -10.14 9.83
N LEU A 236 -13.99 -10.12 8.59
CA LEU A 236 -13.51 -8.92 7.91
C LEU A 236 -14.58 -8.20 7.07
N GLU A 237 -15.80 -8.75 6.98
CA GLU A 237 -16.88 -8.25 6.11
C GLU A 237 -16.47 -8.24 4.61
N LYS A 238 -15.70 -9.27 4.20
CA LYS A 238 -15.17 -9.50 2.83
C LYS A 238 -15.53 -10.91 2.32
N GLU A 239 -16.81 -11.27 2.37
CA GLU A 239 -17.28 -12.57 1.87
C GLU A 239 -16.98 -12.78 0.37
N GLY A 240 -16.49 -13.97 0.01
CA GLY A 240 -16.12 -14.31 -1.37
C GLY A 240 -14.94 -13.52 -1.95
N LYS A 241 -14.13 -12.87 -1.11
CA LYS A 241 -13.02 -12.00 -1.51
C LYS A 241 -11.69 -12.41 -0.88
N VAL A 242 -10.59 -12.09 -1.56
CA VAL A 242 -9.20 -12.42 -1.19
C VAL A 242 -8.24 -11.30 -1.60
N ASN A 243 -7.04 -11.24 -0.99
CA ASN A 243 -6.01 -10.24 -1.32
C ASN A 243 -4.71 -10.84 -1.85
N THR A 244 -4.59 -12.17 -1.87
CA THR A 244 -3.39 -12.90 -2.31
C THR A 244 -3.78 -14.13 -3.09
N LEU A 245 -3.14 -14.35 -4.24
CA LEU A 245 -3.22 -15.61 -5.00
C LEU A 245 -1.82 -16.25 -5.05
N LEU A 246 -1.69 -17.49 -4.59
CA LEU A 246 -0.48 -18.29 -4.76
C LEU A 246 -0.60 -19.10 -6.04
N VAL A 247 0.46 -19.16 -6.84
CA VAL A 247 0.50 -19.93 -8.09
C VAL A 247 1.69 -20.90 -8.05
N SER A 248 1.46 -22.13 -8.49
CA SER A 248 2.48 -23.17 -8.65
C SER A 248 2.70 -23.49 -10.13
N GLU A 249 3.95 -23.50 -10.56
CA GLU A 249 4.37 -23.83 -11.92
C GLU A 249 4.46 -25.35 -12.12
N ARG A 250 4.32 -25.82 -13.36
CA ARG A 250 4.63 -27.22 -13.70
C ARG A 250 6.14 -27.45 -13.78
N SER A 251 6.84 -26.48 -14.33
CA SER A 251 8.26 -26.50 -14.64
C SER A 251 8.91 -25.18 -14.20
N PRO A 252 9.07 -24.94 -12.88
CA PRO A 252 9.60 -23.68 -12.37
C PRO A 252 11.01 -23.43 -12.90
N SER A 253 11.21 -22.27 -13.53
CA SER A 253 12.50 -21.82 -14.05
C SER A 253 13.21 -20.90 -13.05
N PRO A 254 14.56 -20.90 -12.96
CA PRO A 254 15.29 -20.05 -12.00
C PRO A 254 15.08 -18.54 -12.21
N GLU A 255 14.73 -18.12 -13.43
CA GLU A 255 14.49 -16.73 -13.79
C GLU A 255 13.00 -16.34 -13.77
N GLY A 256 12.08 -17.29 -13.92
CA GLY A 256 10.62 -17.09 -13.83
C GLY A 256 9.97 -16.23 -14.93
N ASN A 257 10.75 -15.46 -15.70
CA ASN A 257 10.27 -14.39 -16.58
C ASN A 257 9.20 -14.83 -17.60
N ALA A 258 9.42 -15.93 -18.32
CA ALA A 258 8.48 -16.40 -19.34
C ALA A 258 7.14 -16.86 -18.74
N SER A 259 7.18 -17.62 -17.65
CA SER A 259 5.98 -18.02 -16.89
C SER A 259 5.24 -16.78 -16.38
N ARG A 260 5.97 -15.82 -15.79
CA ARG A 260 5.41 -14.56 -15.30
C ARG A 260 4.71 -13.75 -16.40
N GLU A 261 5.32 -13.60 -17.58
CA GLU A 261 4.67 -12.95 -18.72
C GLU A 261 3.40 -13.67 -19.18
N SER A 262 3.40 -15.01 -19.18
CA SER A 262 2.20 -15.82 -19.51
C SER A 262 1.09 -15.55 -18.50
N LEU A 263 1.43 -15.50 -17.21
CA LEU A 263 0.50 -15.20 -16.12
C LEU A 263 -0.03 -13.76 -16.17
N GLU A 264 0.83 -12.76 -16.40
CA GLU A 264 0.42 -11.35 -16.53
C GLU A 264 -0.54 -11.14 -17.72
N LYS A 265 -0.36 -11.87 -18.83
CA LYS A 265 -1.29 -11.87 -19.98
C LYS A 265 -2.63 -12.53 -19.59
N LEU A 266 -2.60 -13.71 -18.96
CA LEU A 266 -3.80 -14.40 -18.47
C LEU A 266 -4.62 -13.58 -17.48
N ILE A 267 -3.96 -12.93 -16.51
CA ILE A 267 -4.60 -12.01 -15.57
C ILE A 267 -5.29 -10.89 -16.34
N ARG A 268 -4.58 -10.21 -17.26
CA ARG A 268 -5.14 -9.11 -18.05
C ARG A 268 -6.34 -9.51 -18.91
N GLU A 269 -6.36 -10.74 -19.42
CA GLU A 269 -7.48 -11.30 -20.20
C GLU A 269 -8.68 -11.71 -19.33
N THR A 270 -8.49 -11.99 -18.04
CA THR A 270 -9.52 -12.54 -17.13
C THR A 270 -10.05 -11.52 -16.11
N PHE A 271 -9.26 -10.51 -15.73
CA PHE A 271 -9.60 -9.54 -14.67
C PHE A 271 -10.86 -8.74 -14.99
N ARG A 272 -11.70 -8.50 -13.96
CA ARG A 272 -12.87 -7.61 -14.07
C ARG A 272 -12.69 -6.34 -13.22
N LEU A 273 -13.53 -5.34 -13.47
CA LEU A 273 -13.56 -4.11 -12.66
C LEU A 273 -13.78 -4.41 -11.17
N GLU A 274 -14.64 -5.39 -10.88
CA GLU A 274 -14.94 -5.87 -9.52
C GLU A 274 -13.68 -6.35 -8.77
N ASP A 275 -12.67 -6.88 -9.48
CA ASP A 275 -11.41 -7.36 -8.90
C ASP A 275 -10.45 -6.21 -8.54
N LEU A 276 -10.69 -5.01 -9.08
CA LEU A 276 -10.07 -3.76 -8.64
C LEU A 276 -10.88 -3.04 -7.54
N GLY A 277 -12.01 -3.61 -7.12
CA GLY A 277 -12.99 -2.93 -6.26
C GLY A 277 -13.77 -1.82 -6.96
N ILE A 278 -13.76 -1.80 -8.30
CA ILE A 278 -14.46 -0.79 -9.12
C ILE A 278 -15.86 -1.31 -9.45
N LYS A 279 -16.86 -0.44 -9.27
CA LYS A 279 -18.27 -0.68 -9.61
C LYS A 279 -18.69 0.21 -10.77
N LEU A 280 -19.63 -0.29 -11.57
CA LEU A 280 -20.27 0.47 -12.64
C LEU A 280 -21.78 0.46 -12.41
N ARG A 281 -22.36 1.61 -12.10
CA ARG A 281 -23.80 1.78 -11.85
C ARG A 281 -24.44 2.49 -13.03
N ILE A 282 -25.55 1.96 -13.55
CA ILE A 282 -26.28 2.54 -14.68
C ILE A 282 -27.18 3.66 -14.15
N LEU A 283 -27.08 4.85 -14.74
CA LEU A 283 -27.91 6.01 -14.42
C LEU A 283 -29.01 6.11 -15.48
N GLU A 284 -30.14 5.43 -15.27
CA GLU A 284 -31.20 5.33 -16.27
C GLU A 284 -31.79 6.69 -16.69
N LYS A 285 -31.96 7.61 -15.72
CA LYS A 285 -32.51 8.96 -15.96
C LYS A 285 -31.62 9.80 -16.89
N ASP A 286 -30.31 9.75 -16.66
CA ASP A 286 -29.30 10.55 -17.37
C ASP A 286 -28.71 9.83 -18.59
N GLN A 287 -29.16 8.59 -18.85
CA GLN A 287 -28.59 7.68 -19.86
C GLN A 287 -27.07 7.52 -19.71
N GLY A 288 -26.60 7.50 -18.45
CA GLY A 288 -25.20 7.57 -18.07
C GLY A 288 -24.68 6.33 -17.33
N LEU A 289 -23.39 6.37 -17.03
CA LEU A 289 -22.70 5.37 -16.22
C LEU A 289 -21.91 6.06 -15.11
N ALA A 290 -22.19 5.72 -13.85
CA ALA A 290 -21.37 6.10 -12.72
C ALA A 290 -20.28 5.04 -12.50
N LEU A 291 -19.02 5.47 -12.54
CA LEU A 291 -17.87 4.65 -12.17
C LEU A 291 -17.51 4.96 -10.71
N GLU A 292 -17.62 3.96 -9.85
CA GLU A 292 -17.49 4.11 -8.39
C GLU A 292 -16.42 3.14 -7.85
N SER A 293 -15.91 3.39 -6.64
CA SER A 293 -14.99 2.47 -5.95
C SER A 293 -15.55 2.03 -4.61
N GLU A 294 -15.33 0.76 -4.24
CA GLU A 294 -15.60 0.27 -2.88
C GLU A 294 -14.79 1.02 -1.80
N SER A 295 -13.67 1.65 -2.17
CA SER A 295 -12.87 2.51 -1.29
C SER A 295 -13.41 3.94 -1.12
N ALA A 296 -14.60 4.25 -1.66
CA ALA A 296 -15.21 5.58 -1.81
C ALA A 296 -14.38 6.63 -2.60
N LEU A 297 -13.08 6.39 -2.81
CA LEU A 297 -12.16 7.20 -3.58
C LEU A 297 -11.57 6.37 -4.73
N LEU A 298 -11.60 6.93 -5.94
CA LEU A 298 -10.84 6.43 -7.08
C LEU A 298 -9.41 6.98 -6.98
N ASN A 299 -8.40 6.14 -7.24
CA ASN A 299 -7.02 6.62 -7.36
C ASN A 299 -6.80 7.27 -8.74
N GLU A 300 -5.78 8.13 -8.85
CA GLU A 300 -5.52 8.92 -10.06
C GLU A 300 -5.32 8.04 -11.31
N ALA A 301 -4.62 6.92 -11.19
CA ALA A 301 -4.38 6.01 -12.31
C ALA A 301 -5.68 5.40 -12.87
N VAL A 302 -6.63 5.05 -12.00
CA VAL A 302 -7.97 4.59 -12.40
C VAL A 302 -8.79 5.74 -12.98
N ALA A 303 -8.76 6.93 -12.35
CA ALA A 303 -9.51 8.10 -12.81
C ALA A 303 -9.05 8.62 -14.19
N GLU A 304 -7.75 8.66 -14.45
CA GLU A 304 -7.19 8.98 -15.77
C GLU A 304 -7.49 7.89 -16.81
N THR A 305 -7.35 6.61 -16.44
CA THR A 305 -7.68 5.49 -17.35
C THR A 305 -9.16 5.49 -17.72
N ALA A 306 -10.04 5.83 -16.78
CA ALA A 306 -11.47 6.00 -17.01
C ALA A 306 -11.74 7.19 -17.95
N ARG A 307 -11.16 8.37 -17.68
CA ARG A 307 -11.26 9.55 -18.55
C ARG A 307 -10.80 9.28 -19.98
N ALA A 308 -9.62 8.68 -20.15
CA ALA A 308 -9.07 8.32 -21.45
C ALA A 308 -9.89 7.25 -22.19
N THR A 309 -10.55 6.34 -21.46
CA THR A 309 -11.41 5.31 -22.06
C THR A 309 -12.77 5.88 -22.47
N ALA A 310 -13.39 6.70 -21.63
CA ALA A 310 -14.61 7.44 -21.95
C ALA A 310 -14.41 8.35 -23.18
N GLY A 311 -13.29 9.08 -23.25
CA GLY A 311 -12.94 9.91 -24.40
C GLY A 311 -12.81 9.11 -25.71
N ARG A 312 -12.19 7.92 -25.67
CA ARG A 312 -12.13 6.99 -26.82
C ARG A 312 -13.50 6.43 -27.23
N MET A 313 -14.45 6.34 -26.30
CA MET A 313 -15.83 5.92 -26.54
C MET A 313 -16.76 7.08 -26.94
N GLY A 314 -16.26 8.32 -27.02
CA GLY A 314 -17.07 9.51 -27.29
C GLY A 314 -17.99 9.93 -26.13
N LEU A 315 -17.79 9.36 -24.94
CA LEU A 315 -18.57 9.69 -23.74
C LEU A 315 -18.09 11.01 -23.14
N GLN A 316 -19.03 11.83 -22.68
CA GLN A 316 -18.73 12.99 -21.83
C GLN A 316 -18.47 12.51 -20.40
N VAL A 317 -17.43 13.02 -19.77
CA VAL A 317 -17.09 12.69 -18.38
C VAL A 317 -17.40 13.87 -17.48
N SER A 318 -18.19 13.61 -16.44
CA SER A 318 -18.41 14.53 -15.33
C SER A 318 -17.68 13.99 -14.10
N SER A 319 -16.65 14.70 -13.65
CA SER A 319 -15.93 14.33 -12.43
C SER A 319 -16.69 14.86 -11.22
N VAL A 320 -17.02 13.95 -10.30
CA VAL A 320 -17.74 14.26 -9.06
C VAL A 320 -16.93 13.76 -7.87
N LEU A 321 -16.65 14.66 -6.93
CA LEU A 321 -16.02 14.32 -5.65
C LEU A 321 -16.93 14.80 -4.52
N THR A 322 -17.64 13.87 -3.87
CA THR A 322 -18.39 14.16 -2.65
C THR A 322 -17.52 13.93 -1.43
N TYR A 323 -17.55 14.88 -0.50
CA TYR A 323 -16.68 14.96 0.65
C TYR A 323 -17.46 15.49 1.86
N LEU A 324 -17.26 14.93 3.08
CA LEU A 324 -17.94 15.43 4.27
C LEU A 324 -17.15 16.56 4.95
N ALA A 325 -17.66 17.78 4.84
CA ALA A 325 -17.13 18.93 5.58
C ALA A 325 -17.57 18.90 7.05
N ASN A 326 -16.65 19.30 7.93
CA ASN A 326 -16.86 19.36 9.38
C ASN A 326 -17.88 20.43 9.75
N ALA A 327 -17.77 21.59 9.08
CA ALA A 327 -18.63 22.74 9.28
C ALA A 327 -18.62 23.69 8.07
N ILE A 328 -19.75 24.36 7.83
CA ILE A 328 -19.86 25.52 6.96
C ILE A 328 -20.13 26.73 7.85
N HIS A 329 -19.31 27.77 7.77
CA HIS A 329 -19.45 28.98 8.58
C HIS A 329 -19.78 30.22 7.73
N SER A 330 -20.61 31.10 8.30
CA SER A 330 -20.79 32.46 7.83
C SER A 330 -20.99 33.42 9.01
N GLY A 331 -19.97 34.24 9.30
CA GLY A 331 -20.00 35.17 10.43
C GLY A 331 -20.14 34.48 11.78
N ARG A 332 -21.36 34.47 12.34
CA ARG A 332 -21.71 33.79 13.61
C ARG A 332 -22.55 32.52 13.42
N HIS A 333 -23.00 32.22 12.20
CA HIS A 333 -23.76 31.02 11.90
C HIS A 333 -22.84 29.88 11.45
N GLU A 334 -23.22 28.66 11.82
CA GLU A 334 -22.50 27.44 11.52
C GLU A 334 -23.50 26.31 11.24
N ILE A 335 -23.28 25.59 10.15
CA ILE A 335 -23.90 24.29 9.88
C ILE A 335 -22.81 23.22 10.08
N PRO A 336 -22.88 22.37 11.11
CA PRO A 336 -21.98 21.24 11.28
C PRO A 336 -22.31 20.11 10.28
N TYR A 337 -21.32 19.29 9.95
CA TYR A 337 -21.41 18.03 9.20
C TYR A 337 -22.26 18.08 7.93
N SER A 338 -21.67 18.58 6.84
CA SER A 338 -22.35 18.74 5.54
C SER A 338 -21.62 18.00 4.42
N LEU A 339 -22.36 17.21 3.63
CA LEU A 339 -21.84 16.65 2.37
C LEU A 339 -21.71 17.77 1.34
N VAL A 340 -20.49 17.99 0.86
CA VAL A 340 -20.16 18.95 -0.18
C VAL A 340 -19.65 18.20 -1.39
N THR A 341 -20.21 18.50 -2.56
CA THR A 341 -19.86 17.85 -3.82
C THR A 341 -19.15 18.84 -4.73
N ALA A 342 -17.88 18.58 -5.02
CA ALA A 342 -17.15 19.26 -6.08
C ALA A 342 -17.57 18.69 -7.45
N LEU A 343 -17.78 19.58 -8.41
CA LEU A 343 -18.33 19.30 -9.72
C LEU A 343 -17.42 19.86 -10.81
N ASP A 344 -17.42 19.22 -11.98
CA ASP A 344 -16.79 19.78 -13.17
C ASP A 344 -17.53 21.06 -13.67
N PRO A 345 -16.85 21.96 -14.41
CA PRO A 345 -17.45 23.20 -14.90
C PRO A 345 -18.69 23.03 -15.79
N ASN A 346 -18.82 21.94 -16.55
CA ASN A 346 -19.97 21.73 -17.42
C ASN A 346 -21.21 21.32 -16.60
N THR A 347 -21.04 20.48 -15.58
CA THR A 347 -22.12 20.11 -14.65
C THR A 347 -22.55 21.30 -13.81
N TYR A 348 -21.59 22.10 -13.35
CA TYR A 348 -21.83 23.36 -12.66
C TYR A 348 -22.66 24.35 -13.52
N GLU A 349 -22.30 24.55 -14.78
CA GLU A 349 -23.05 25.38 -15.73
C GLU A 349 -24.48 24.86 -15.98
N LYS A 350 -24.69 23.54 -16.07
CA LYS A 350 -26.04 22.95 -16.22
C LYS A 350 -26.93 23.27 -15.01
N LEU A 351 -26.40 23.12 -13.78
CA LEU A 351 -27.11 23.46 -12.54
C LEU A 351 -27.53 24.93 -12.48
N LEU A 352 -26.63 25.83 -12.89
CA LEU A 352 -26.93 27.26 -12.97
C LEU A 352 -28.02 27.60 -14.01
N ARG A 353 -28.00 26.94 -15.17
CA ARG A 353 -28.99 27.14 -16.25
C ARG A 353 -30.37 26.55 -15.94
N GLY A 354 -30.46 25.59 -15.03
CA GLY A 354 -31.72 24.94 -14.63
C GLY A 354 -32.72 25.81 -13.85
N LYS A 355 -32.40 27.09 -13.60
CA LYS A 355 -33.27 28.03 -12.87
C LYS A 355 -34.19 28.86 -13.78
N PRO A 356 -35.52 28.64 -13.77
CA PRO A 356 -36.46 29.62 -14.30
C PRO A 356 -36.51 30.85 -13.37
N GLY A 357 -35.71 31.88 -13.67
CA GLY A 357 -35.72 33.16 -12.94
C GLY A 357 -34.39 33.90 -12.83
N TRP A 358 -33.24 33.26 -13.15
CA TRP A 358 -31.94 33.94 -13.09
C TRP A 358 -31.64 34.66 -14.42
N THR A 359 -32.08 35.91 -14.53
CA THR A 359 -31.85 36.74 -15.72
C THR A 359 -30.37 37.13 -15.84
N GLY A 360 -29.74 36.81 -16.98
CA GLY A 360 -28.28 36.88 -17.17
C GLY A 360 -27.65 38.28 -17.26
N LYS A 361 -27.97 39.21 -16.36
CA LYS A 361 -27.28 40.50 -16.20
C LYS A 361 -26.01 40.42 -15.36
N ASP A 362 -25.86 39.40 -14.52
CA ASP A 362 -24.66 39.19 -13.68
C ASP A 362 -23.52 38.43 -14.40
N ARG A 363 -23.63 38.26 -15.73
CA ARG A 363 -22.68 37.49 -16.56
C ARG A 363 -21.38 38.26 -16.85
N HIS A 364 -20.57 38.50 -15.83
CA HIS A 364 -19.20 39.01 -16.00
C HIS A 364 -18.13 38.03 -15.49
N ALA A 365 -17.58 37.30 -16.46
CA ALA A 365 -16.24 36.69 -16.44
C ALA A 365 -15.88 35.73 -15.29
N VAL A 366 -16.41 34.51 -15.30
CA VAL A 366 -15.71 33.36 -14.71
C VAL A 366 -14.67 32.84 -15.72
N SER A 367 -13.55 33.55 -15.84
CA SER A 367 -12.35 33.02 -16.48
C SER A 367 -11.65 32.06 -15.52
N PHE A 368 -11.93 30.76 -15.63
CA PHE A 368 -11.27 29.73 -14.83
C PHE A 368 -9.75 29.79 -15.06
N VAL A 369 -9.00 30.20 -14.04
CA VAL A 369 -7.53 30.16 -14.05
C VAL A 369 -7.11 28.71 -13.83
N THR A 370 -6.91 27.95 -14.90
CA THR A 370 -6.46 26.55 -14.86
C THR A 370 -4.97 26.40 -14.54
N ASN A 371 -4.31 27.45 -14.04
CA ASN A 371 -2.90 27.48 -13.68
C ASN A 371 -2.74 28.04 -12.25
N SER A 372 -2.91 27.18 -11.26
CA SER A 372 -2.04 27.23 -10.07
C SER A 372 -1.02 26.11 -10.22
N PRO A 373 0.29 26.39 -10.14
CA PRO A 373 1.31 25.35 -10.26
C PRO A 373 1.17 24.33 -9.12
N HIS A 374 1.49 23.07 -9.40
CA HIS A 374 1.61 22.05 -8.35
C HIS A 374 2.47 22.57 -7.20
N PRO A 375 2.08 22.37 -5.92
CA PRO A 375 3.00 22.55 -4.82
C PRO A 375 4.14 21.55 -5.00
N GLN A 376 5.32 22.04 -5.37
CA GLN A 376 6.53 21.23 -5.33
C GLN A 376 6.80 20.84 -3.88
N PRO A 377 7.24 19.60 -3.60
CA PRO A 377 7.59 19.21 -2.24
C PRO A 377 8.73 20.10 -1.74
N LEU A 378 8.48 20.81 -0.63
CA LEU A 378 9.49 21.64 0.02
C LEU A 378 10.67 20.77 0.44
N SER A 379 11.84 21.05 -0.13
CA SER A 379 13.10 20.42 0.24
C SER A 379 13.50 20.78 1.65
N HIS A 380 13.87 19.78 2.46
CA HIS A 380 14.46 19.99 3.78
C HIS A 380 15.75 20.81 3.72
N THR A 381 15.68 22.08 4.14
CA THR A 381 16.73 22.82 4.86
C THR A 381 16.13 24.08 5.50
N ASP A 382 16.89 24.69 6.41
CA ASP A 382 16.66 26.03 7.00
C ASP A 382 15.57 26.14 8.08
N VAL A 383 15.89 25.50 9.21
CA VAL A 383 15.42 25.96 10.54
C VAL A 383 16.30 27.13 10.96
N GLU A 384 15.74 28.34 11.07
CA GLU A 384 16.34 29.43 11.87
C GLU A 384 15.42 29.88 13.00
N GLU A 385 16.02 30.07 14.17
CA GLU A 385 15.34 30.36 15.43
C GLU A 385 14.91 31.84 15.56
N GLY A 386 13.77 32.02 16.23
CA GLY A 386 13.02 33.26 16.29
C GLY A 386 13.69 34.52 16.86
N GLN A 387 13.06 35.65 16.55
CA GLN A 387 13.20 36.91 17.29
C GLN A 387 11.84 37.56 17.57
N LYS A 388 11.70 38.09 18.79
CA LYS A 388 10.49 38.77 19.29
C LYS A 388 10.31 40.16 18.66
N PRO A 389 9.06 40.67 18.57
CA PRO A 389 8.79 42.02 18.06
C PRO A 389 9.31 43.10 19.02
N ARG A 390 9.66 44.27 18.46
CA ARG A 390 9.91 45.49 19.23
C ARG A 390 8.69 46.41 19.13
N GLU A 391 8.25 46.91 20.28
CA GLU A 391 7.22 47.94 20.37
C GLU A 391 7.79 49.32 20.00
N GLY A 392 6.93 50.20 19.48
CA GLY A 392 7.19 51.65 19.50
C GLY A 392 7.11 52.37 18.16
N GLU A 393 5.90 52.54 17.62
CA GLU A 393 5.56 53.73 16.83
C GLU A 393 4.03 53.96 16.87
N ARG A 394 3.59 55.22 16.96
CA ARG A 394 2.17 55.60 17.12
C ARG A 394 1.91 56.94 16.44
N PHE A 395 0.71 57.09 15.90
CA PHE A 395 0.19 58.24 15.13
C PHE A 395 0.75 58.29 13.69
N GLU A 396 0.01 58.72 12.67
CA GLU A 396 -1.19 59.57 12.64
C GLU A 396 -2.38 59.02 11.82
N ASN A 397 -3.52 59.69 11.93
CA ASN A 397 -4.73 59.43 11.16
C ASN A 397 -4.55 59.81 9.68
N ASN A 398 -5.17 59.07 8.76
CA ASN A 398 -5.74 59.71 7.58
C ASN A 398 -7.01 58.99 7.12
N ALA A 399 -8.13 59.71 7.13
CA ALA A 399 -9.41 59.22 6.66
C ALA A 399 -9.59 59.61 5.19
N SER A 400 -9.43 58.64 4.30
CA SER A 400 -9.80 58.77 2.88
C SER A 400 -10.59 57.54 2.44
N SER A 401 -11.78 57.80 1.90
CA SER A 401 -12.68 56.81 1.32
C SER A 401 -12.20 56.29 -0.04
N HIS A 402 -12.89 55.26 -0.57
CA HIS A 402 -12.70 54.60 -1.87
C HIS A 402 -11.47 53.66 -1.92
N LEU A 403 -11.59 52.34 -2.08
CA LEU A 403 -12.51 51.59 -2.95
C LEU A 403 -12.86 50.22 -2.35
N VAL A 404 -14.09 49.75 -2.58
CA VAL A 404 -14.43 48.33 -2.38
C VAL A 404 -13.79 47.55 -3.52
N ALA A 405 -12.65 46.91 -3.26
CA ALA A 405 -12.12 45.88 -4.13
C ALA A 405 -13.10 44.69 -4.11
N THR A 406 -13.86 44.50 -5.19
CA THR A 406 -14.73 43.33 -5.35
C THR A 406 -13.88 42.08 -5.42
N ASP A 407 -13.97 41.25 -4.38
CA ASP A 407 -13.22 40.00 -4.27
C ASP A 407 -13.76 38.95 -5.27
N SER A 408 -13.19 38.97 -6.48
CA SER A 408 -13.43 38.02 -7.55
C SER A 408 -12.39 36.88 -7.56
N SER A 409 -11.63 36.72 -6.47
CA SER A 409 -10.53 35.74 -6.38
C SER A 409 -10.95 34.39 -5.78
N LEU A 410 -12.04 34.37 -5.00
CA LEU A 410 -12.49 33.17 -4.29
C LEU A 410 -13.24 32.19 -5.22
N PRO A 411 -13.03 30.87 -5.06
CA PRO A 411 -13.78 29.86 -5.80
C PRO A 411 -15.29 29.94 -5.48
N PRO A 412 -16.17 29.67 -6.46
CA PRO A 412 -17.60 29.71 -6.26
C PRO A 412 -18.11 28.48 -5.51
N ILE A 413 -19.19 28.66 -4.74
CA ILE A 413 -19.96 27.57 -4.13
C ILE A 413 -21.46 27.80 -4.34
N LEU A 414 -22.22 26.70 -4.45
CA LEU A 414 -23.67 26.70 -4.48
C LEU A 414 -24.17 26.08 -3.17
N LEU A 415 -25.15 26.70 -2.53
CA LEU A 415 -25.81 26.16 -1.34
C LEU A 415 -27.27 25.83 -1.66
N ASN A 416 -27.84 24.82 -1.00
CA ASN A 416 -29.27 24.59 -1.09
C ASN A 416 -30.06 25.63 -0.26
N ASP A 417 -31.37 25.72 -0.48
CA ASP A 417 -32.24 26.71 0.14
C ASP A 417 -32.38 26.54 1.66
N TRP A 418 -32.18 25.34 2.20
CA TRP A 418 -32.08 25.09 3.64
C TRP A 418 -30.78 25.69 4.21
N ALA A 419 -29.62 25.31 3.67
CA ALA A 419 -28.31 25.73 4.16
C ALA A 419 -28.10 27.24 4.04
N ALA A 420 -28.58 27.86 2.95
CA ALA A 420 -28.52 29.32 2.79
C ALA A 420 -29.37 30.07 3.84
N ARG A 421 -30.51 29.49 4.26
CA ARG A 421 -31.36 30.06 5.31
C ARG A 421 -30.74 29.90 6.71
N ASP A 422 -30.23 28.73 7.07
CA ASP A 422 -29.64 28.51 8.40
C ASP A 422 -28.34 29.33 8.61
N LEU A 423 -27.55 29.52 7.55
CA LEU A 423 -26.40 30.43 7.55
C LEU A 423 -26.76 31.92 7.45
N GLY A 424 -28.01 32.26 7.10
CA GLY A 424 -28.46 33.64 6.90
C GLY A 424 -27.76 34.36 5.73
N VAL A 425 -27.42 33.65 4.65
CA VAL A 425 -26.60 34.16 3.53
C VAL A 425 -27.39 34.38 2.24
N GLN A 426 -26.89 35.29 1.41
CA GLN A 426 -27.39 35.57 0.05
C GLN A 426 -26.25 35.50 -0.97
N PRO A 427 -26.53 35.34 -2.28
CA PRO A 427 -25.52 35.40 -3.33
C PRO A 427 -24.59 36.61 -3.20
N GLY A 428 -23.29 36.38 -3.38
CA GLY A 428 -22.21 37.33 -3.12
C GLY A 428 -21.58 37.25 -1.72
N ALA A 429 -22.21 36.55 -0.75
CA ALA A 429 -21.62 36.33 0.57
C ALA A 429 -20.39 35.41 0.50
N VAL A 430 -19.45 35.60 1.44
CA VAL A 430 -18.32 34.68 1.65
C VAL A 430 -18.69 33.67 2.72
N VAL A 431 -18.49 32.38 2.43
CA VAL A 431 -18.63 31.27 3.38
C VAL A 431 -17.29 30.56 3.56
N SER A 432 -17.05 30.01 4.74
CA SER A 432 -15.84 29.24 5.04
C SER A 432 -16.19 27.78 5.27
N LEU A 433 -15.52 26.88 4.57
CA LEU A 433 -15.66 25.44 4.71
C LEU A 433 -14.55 24.91 5.61
N GLU A 434 -14.90 24.32 6.74
CA GLU A 434 -13.99 23.53 7.55
C GLU A 434 -14.03 22.07 7.11
N TYR A 435 -12.87 21.49 6.83
CA TYR A 435 -12.72 20.09 6.44
C TYR A 435 -11.41 19.53 6.99
N TYR A 436 -11.35 18.23 7.20
CA TYR A 436 -10.11 17.57 7.54
C TYR A 436 -9.25 17.30 6.29
N VAL A 437 -7.93 17.27 6.48
CA VAL A 437 -6.93 16.72 5.54
C VAL A 437 -6.04 15.73 6.30
N TRP A 438 -5.61 14.64 5.67
CA TRP A 438 -4.54 13.79 6.22
C TRP A 438 -3.18 14.29 5.80
N GLU A 439 -2.31 14.45 6.78
CA GLU A 439 -0.86 14.52 6.57
C GLU A 439 -0.26 13.11 6.63
N SER A 440 0.86 12.90 5.96
CA SER A 440 1.56 11.61 5.75
C SER A 440 2.09 10.90 7.01
N VAL A 441 1.69 11.35 8.20
CA VAL A 441 2.09 10.84 9.51
C VAL A 441 0.86 10.35 10.31
N GLY A 442 -0.24 10.00 9.64
CA GLY A 442 -1.44 9.52 10.31
C GLY A 442 -2.13 10.58 11.17
N ARG A 443 -2.04 11.86 10.79
CA ARG A 443 -2.66 12.97 11.53
C ARG A 443 -3.75 13.64 10.68
N LEU A 444 -4.96 13.67 11.23
CA LEU A 444 -6.04 14.55 10.80
C LEU A 444 -5.70 15.99 11.19
N VAL A 445 -5.60 16.86 10.19
CA VAL A 445 -5.44 18.31 10.38
C VAL A 445 -6.67 19.01 9.80
N THR A 446 -7.32 19.81 10.61
CA THR A 446 -8.39 20.70 10.15
C THR A 446 -7.79 21.78 9.25
N GLN A 447 -8.35 21.92 8.04
CA GLN A 447 -8.10 23.04 7.14
C GLN A 447 -9.39 23.83 6.91
N THR A 448 -9.24 25.08 6.47
CA THR A 448 -10.37 25.96 6.16
C THR A 448 -10.16 26.61 4.80
N ALA A 449 -11.13 26.44 3.90
CA ALA A 449 -11.16 27.10 2.60
C ALA A 449 -12.30 28.11 2.52
N LYS A 450 -12.09 29.24 1.84
CA LYS A 450 -13.10 30.28 1.65
C LYS A 450 -13.68 30.21 0.25
N PHE A 451 -15.00 30.35 0.16
CA PHE A 451 -15.75 30.31 -1.08
C PHE A 451 -16.71 31.50 -1.16
N ARG A 452 -17.02 31.92 -2.39
CA ARG A 452 -18.05 32.92 -2.66
C ARG A 452 -19.35 32.22 -3.03
N LEU A 453 -20.43 32.49 -2.31
CA LEU A 453 -21.76 31.96 -2.61
C LEU A 453 -22.26 32.56 -3.93
N GLU A 454 -22.26 31.76 -4.99
CA GLU A 454 -22.69 32.22 -6.32
C GLU A 454 -24.21 32.15 -6.46
N ALA A 455 -24.84 31.06 -5.98
CA ALA A 455 -26.28 30.90 -6.06
C ALA A 455 -26.86 29.97 -4.99
N VAL A 456 -28.09 30.24 -4.58
CA VAL A 456 -28.90 29.36 -3.72
C VAL A 456 -29.81 28.49 -4.60
N LEU A 457 -29.75 27.17 -4.46
CA LEU A 457 -30.52 26.20 -5.25
C LEU A 457 -31.73 25.67 -4.45
N PRO A 458 -32.94 25.56 -5.03
CA PRO A 458 -34.01 24.80 -4.39
C PRO A 458 -33.65 23.31 -4.38
N ILE A 459 -34.05 22.56 -3.34
CA ILE A 459 -33.89 21.09 -3.29
C ILE A 459 -34.90 20.43 -4.25
N ARG A 460 -34.67 20.58 -5.57
CA ARG A 460 -35.45 20.02 -6.69
C ARG A 460 -34.58 19.82 -7.93
N GLY A 461 -34.93 18.85 -8.78
CA GLY A 461 -34.19 18.55 -10.02
C GLY A 461 -32.76 18.11 -9.73
N LEU A 462 -31.80 18.51 -10.58
CA LEU A 462 -30.37 18.18 -10.42
C LEU A 462 -29.79 18.53 -9.04
N ALA A 463 -30.31 19.56 -8.36
CA ALA A 463 -29.86 19.97 -7.03
C ALA A 463 -30.37 19.07 -5.88
N ALA A 464 -31.24 18.11 -6.19
CA ALA A 464 -31.75 17.09 -5.27
C ALA A 464 -31.60 15.67 -5.85
N ASP A 465 -30.77 15.50 -6.88
CA ASP A 465 -30.61 14.19 -7.49
C ASP A 465 -29.74 13.29 -6.62
N ARG A 466 -30.34 12.18 -6.18
CA ARG A 466 -29.68 11.19 -5.34
C ARG A 466 -28.65 10.38 -6.14
N ASP A 467 -28.76 10.35 -7.46
CA ASP A 467 -27.87 9.57 -8.32
C ASP A 467 -26.49 10.22 -8.54
N LEU A 468 -26.35 11.53 -8.26
CA LEU A 468 -25.09 12.27 -8.36
C LEU A 468 -24.10 11.96 -7.22
N VAL A 469 -24.56 11.38 -6.11
CA VAL A 469 -23.73 11.07 -4.94
C VAL A 469 -23.57 9.55 -4.86
N PRO A 470 -22.34 9.01 -4.69
CA PRO A 470 -22.15 7.57 -4.52
C PRO A 470 -22.84 7.06 -3.26
N GLU A 471 -23.25 5.78 -3.26
CA GLU A 471 -23.83 5.17 -2.07
C GLU A 471 -22.82 5.14 -0.92
N TYR A 472 -23.16 5.80 0.19
CA TYR A 472 -22.31 5.91 1.36
C TYR A 472 -22.78 4.92 2.44
N PRO A 473 -21.99 3.90 2.80
CA PRO A 473 -22.37 2.92 3.82
C PRO A 473 -22.72 3.57 5.16
N GLY A 474 -23.90 3.26 5.68
CA GLY A 474 -24.41 3.80 6.95
C GLY A 474 -25.10 5.17 6.86
N ILE A 475 -25.02 5.88 5.73
CA ILE A 475 -25.82 7.10 5.47
C ILE A 475 -26.92 6.79 4.45
N THR A 476 -26.60 6.11 3.36
CA THR A 476 -27.56 5.79 2.30
C THR A 476 -28.61 4.81 2.81
N GLY A 477 -29.85 5.30 2.91
CA GLY A 477 -30.99 4.52 3.41
C GLY A 477 -31.31 4.74 4.89
N SER A 478 -30.51 5.52 5.62
CA SER A 478 -30.90 5.99 6.96
C SER A 478 -31.94 7.12 6.86
N GLU A 479 -32.87 7.18 7.81
CA GLU A 479 -33.83 8.29 7.94
C GLU A 479 -33.22 9.51 8.63
N SER A 480 -32.14 9.32 9.42
CA SER A 480 -31.39 10.38 10.09
C SER A 480 -29.88 10.22 9.94
N LEU A 481 -29.17 11.35 9.84
CA LEU A 481 -27.70 11.37 9.89
C LEU A 481 -27.17 11.10 11.32
N SER A 482 -28.00 11.28 12.34
CA SER A 482 -27.65 11.05 13.75
C SER A 482 -27.55 9.56 14.11
N ASP A 483 -28.13 8.67 13.29
CA ASP A 483 -28.02 7.21 13.43
C ASP A 483 -26.77 6.65 12.71
N TRP A 484 -26.00 7.51 12.04
CA TRP A 484 -24.76 7.12 11.39
C TRP A 484 -23.67 6.85 12.43
N ASP A 485 -22.90 5.77 12.23
CA ASP A 485 -21.68 5.46 12.96
C ASP A 485 -20.47 5.92 12.12
N PRO A 486 -20.04 7.19 12.23
CA PRO A 486 -19.01 7.76 11.37
C PRO A 486 -17.64 7.11 11.62
N PRO A 487 -16.82 6.94 10.59
CA PRO A 487 -15.51 6.34 10.74
C PRO A 487 -14.44 7.25 11.38
N PHE A 488 -14.79 8.44 11.84
CA PHE A 488 -13.89 9.46 12.38
C PHE A 488 -14.62 10.27 13.48
N PRO A 489 -13.91 11.03 14.32
CA PRO A 489 -14.54 11.78 15.40
C PRO A 489 -15.54 12.81 14.86
N MET A 490 -16.83 12.53 15.04
CA MET A 490 -17.90 13.51 14.87
C MET A 490 -18.72 13.61 16.14
N ASP A 491 -19.11 14.83 16.48
CA ASP A 491 -20.09 15.08 17.52
C ASP A 491 -21.49 15.07 16.91
N LEU A 492 -22.09 13.87 16.86
CA LEU A 492 -23.46 13.66 16.36
C LEU A 492 -24.50 14.50 17.12
N GLY A 493 -24.20 14.96 18.35
CA GLY A 493 -25.05 15.86 19.12
C GLY A 493 -25.13 17.29 18.57
N ARG A 494 -24.30 17.64 17.57
CA ARG A 494 -24.37 18.92 16.84
C ARG A 494 -25.31 18.87 15.64
N ILE A 495 -25.69 17.67 15.18
CA ILE A 495 -26.64 17.47 14.09
C ILE A 495 -28.05 17.84 14.62
N ARG A 496 -28.78 18.68 13.86
CA ARG A 496 -30.08 19.24 14.25
C ARG A 496 -31.24 18.58 13.49
#